data_AF-A0A969BAG5-F1
#
_entry.id   AF-A0A969BAG5-F1
#
_cell.length_a   1.000
_cell.length_b   1.000
_cell.length_c   1.000
_cell.angle_alpha   90.00
_cell.angle_beta   90.00
_cell.angle_gamma   90.00
#
_symmetry.space_group_name_H-M   'P 1'
#
loop_
_entity.id
_entity.type
_entity.pdbx_description
1 polymer ?
#
loop_
_entity_poly.entity_id
_entity_poly.type
_entity_poly.pdbx_seq_one_letter_code
_entity_poly.pdbx_strand_id
1 'polypeptide(L)' 'RSKKIELIRWISEEKNIKTIQKVDQIRNQSKALKKEKRKFGSGKGFIRYMADDFDAPLDAFNEYLK' A
#
# COMPACT_ATOMS: atom_id res chain seq x y z
N ARG A 1 -20.48 -14.46 -10.50
CA ARG A 1 -21.08 -13.23 -9.93
C ARG A 1 -21.44 -13.54 -8.49
N SER A 2 -21.00 -12.85 -7.44
CA SER A 2 -19.99 -11.82 -7.25
C SER A 2 -19.79 -11.83 -5.72
N LYS A 3 -18.70 -12.43 -5.20
CA LYS A 3 -18.44 -12.47 -3.73
C LYS A 3 -18.57 -11.08 -3.08
N LYS A 4 -18.32 -10.05 -3.88
CA LYS A 4 -18.56 -8.63 -3.56
C LYS A 4 -20.03 -8.32 -3.25
N ILE A 5 -20.99 -8.84 -4.02
CA ILE A 5 -22.42 -8.63 -3.80
C ILE A 5 -22.89 -9.33 -2.52
N GLU A 6 -22.45 -10.56 -2.28
CA GLU A 6 -22.76 -11.29 -1.03
C GLU A 6 -22.20 -10.57 0.19
N LEU A 7 -20.97 -10.09 0.11
CA LEU A 7 -20.33 -9.33 1.17
C LEU A 7 -21.05 -7.99 1.44
N ILE A 8 -21.48 -7.28 0.39
CA ILE A 8 -22.26 -6.04 0.53
C ILE A 8 -23.59 -6.32 1.23
N ARG A 9 -24.25 -7.43 0.89
CA ARG A 9 -25.54 -7.79 1.52
C ARG A 9 -25.36 -8.07 3.01
N TRP A 10 -24.36 -8.86 3.37
CA TRP A 10 -24.05 -9.19 4.77
C TRP A 10 -23.73 -7.93 5.61
N ILE A 11 -22.89 -7.03 5.09
CA ILE A 11 -22.59 -5.75 5.75
C ILE A 11 -23.85 -4.89 5.90
N SER A 12 -24.78 -4.94 4.94
CA SER A 12 -26.03 -4.18 4.99
C SER A 12 -27.06 -4.74 5.97
N GLU A 13 -27.01 -6.05 6.27
CA GLU A 13 -27.93 -6.73 7.19
C GLU A 13 -27.47 -6.63 8.67
N GLU A 14 -26.20 -6.30 8.89
CA GLU A 14 -25.59 -6.20 10.22
C GLU A 14 -26.11 -4.96 10.99
N LYS A 15 -26.96 -5.17 12.00
CA LYS A 15 -27.56 -4.11 12.84
C LYS A 15 -26.60 -3.50 13.86
N ASN A 16 -25.32 -3.87 13.83
CA ASN A 16 -24.33 -3.37 14.77
C ASN A 16 -23.80 -2.01 14.32
N ILE A 17 -24.59 -0.97 14.57
CA ILE A 17 -24.30 0.44 14.24
C ILE A 17 -22.88 0.84 14.70
N LYS A 18 -22.41 0.29 15.83
CA LYS A 18 -21.06 0.55 16.35
C LYS A 18 -19.96 -0.03 15.45
N THR A 19 -20.19 -1.20 14.86
CA THR A 19 -19.27 -1.82 13.90
C THR A 19 -19.22 -1.02 12.60
N ILE A 20 -20.38 -0.57 12.10
CA ILE A 20 -20.47 0.28 10.91
C ILE A 20 -19.72 1.61 11.13
N GLN A 21 -19.92 2.24 12.28
CA GLN A 21 -19.20 3.47 12.65
C GLN A 21 -17.68 3.27 12.73
N LYS A 22 -17.22 2.16 13.33
CA LYS A 22 -15.78 1.82 13.36
C LYS A 22 -15.20 1.59 11.97
N VAL A 23 -15.92 0.89 11.10
CA VAL A 23 -15.49 0.65 9.71
C VAL A 23 -15.42 1.97 8.95
N ASP A 24 -16.38 2.88 9.16
CA ASP A 24 -16.36 4.20 8.52
C ASP A 24 -15.20 5.08 9.04
N GLN A 25 -14.91 5.04 10.35
CA GLN A 25 -13.74 5.70 10.94
C GLN A 25 -12.43 5.19 10.33
N ILE A 26 -12.24 3.88 10.24
CA ILE A 26 -11.03 3.27 9.63
C ILE A 26 -10.91 3.65 8.15
N ARG A 27 -12.04 3.66 7.43
CA ARG A 27 -12.08 4.08 6.02
C ARG A 27 -11.70 5.55 5.85
N ASN A 28 -12.17 6.43 6.73
CA ASN A 28 -11.87 7.85 6.65
C ASN A 28 -10.43 8.15 7.08
N GLN A 29 -9.90 7.43 8.08
CA GLN A 29 -8.48 7.50 8.46
C GLN A 29 -7.55 7.02 7.33
N SER A 30 -7.88 5.92 6.66
CA SER A 30 -7.10 5.42 5.52
C SER A 30 -7.15 6.36 4.29
N LYS A 31 -8.25 7.10 4.09
CA LYS A 31 -8.33 8.17 3.08
C LYS A 31 -7.57 9.43 3.48
N ALA A 32 -7.51 9.73 4.79
CA ALA A 32 -6.80 10.89 5.33
C ALA A 32 -5.27 10.73 5.27
N LEU A 33 -4.76 9.50 5.18
CA LEU A 33 -3.41 9.20 4.72
C LEU A 33 -3.32 9.52 3.22
N LYS A 34 -3.30 10.82 2.89
CA LYS A 34 -2.88 11.29 1.57
C LYS A 34 -1.52 10.65 1.32
N LYS A 35 -1.45 9.74 0.34
CA LYS A 35 -0.18 9.22 -0.16
C LYS A 35 0.65 10.44 -0.52
N GLU A 36 1.64 10.74 0.31
CA GLU A 36 2.55 11.84 0.03
C GLU A 36 3.17 11.53 -1.33
N LYS A 37 2.98 12.43 -2.29
CA LYS A 37 3.55 12.21 -3.63
C LYS A 37 5.05 12.17 -3.45
N ARG A 38 5.68 11.07 -3.86
CA ARG A 38 7.14 10.95 -3.86
C ARG A 38 7.69 12.14 -4.65
N LYS A 39 8.54 12.93 -4.00
CA LYS A 39 9.21 14.07 -4.63
C LYS A 39 10.54 13.59 -5.21
N PHE A 40 10.90 14.09 -6.38
CA PHE A 40 12.22 13.82 -6.95
C PHE A 40 13.30 14.25 -5.95
N GLY A 41 14.30 13.40 -5.74
CA GLY A 41 15.39 13.67 -4.80
C GLY A 41 15.06 13.45 -3.31
N SER A 42 13.97 12.77 -2.95
CA SER A 42 13.62 12.50 -1.54
C SER A 42 14.67 11.70 -0.76
N GLY A 43 15.58 11.00 -1.44
CA GLY A 43 16.73 10.32 -0.82
C GLY A 43 18.01 11.16 -0.73
N LYS A 44 18.04 12.37 -1.29
CA LYS A 44 19.23 13.23 -1.34
C LYS A 44 19.60 13.67 0.07
N GLY A 45 20.82 13.37 0.50
CA GLY A 45 21.32 13.67 1.86
C GLY A 45 20.92 12.66 2.93
N PHE A 46 19.96 11.76 2.65
CA PHE A 46 19.66 10.61 3.51
C PHE A 46 20.60 9.44 3.20
N ILE A 47 20.78 9.15 1.90
CA ILE A 47 21.75 8.17 1.43
C ILE A 47 23.15 8.80 1.55
N ARG A 48 23.94 8.33 2.51
CA ARG A 48 25.30 8.83 2.78
C ARG A 48 26.37 8.16 1.95
N TYR A 49 26.12 6.92 1.55
CA TYR A 49 27.04 6.10 0.77
C TYR A 49 26.22 5.25 -0.20
N MET A 50 26.62 5.29 -1.46
CA MET A 50 26.18 4.39 -2.52
C MET A 50 27.45 3.72 -3.01
N ALA A 51 27.44 2.39 -3.12
CA ALA A 51 28.61 1.67 -3.62
C ALA A 51 28.88 2.05 -5.07
N ASP A 52 30.16 2.10 -5.45
CA ASP A 52 30.59 2.50 -6.80
C ASP A 52 30.07 1.56 -7.90
N ASP A 53 29.77 0.31 -7.53
CA ASP A 53 29.26 -0.75 -8.39
C ASP A 53 27.76 -1.01 -8.22
N PHE A 54 27.01 -0.09 -7.59
CA PHE A 54 25.58 -0.29 -7.36
C PHE A 54 24.78 -0.54 -8.65
N ASP A 55 25.16 0.12 -9.75
CA ASP A 55 24.52 -0.05 -11.06
C ASP A 55 25.11 -1.20 -11.88
N ALA A 56 26.07 -1.95 -11.33
CA ALA A 56 26.67 -3.08 -12.03
C ALA A 56 25.66 -4.24 -12.17
N PRO A 57 25.67 -4.96 -13.30
CA PRO A 57 24.84 -6.15 -13.45
C PRO A 57 25.25 -7.21 -12.42
N LEU A 58 24.30 -7.64 -11.60
CA LEU A 58 24.50 -8.71 -10.64
C LEU A 58 24.19 -10.04 -11.33
N ASP A 59 25.23 -10.82 -11.62
CA ASP A 59 25.10 -12.11 -12.31
C ASP A 59 24.11 -13.06 -11.62
N ALA A 60 23.98 -12.97 -10.30
CA ALA A 60 23.02 -13.75 -9.50
C ALA A 60 21.54 -13.46 -9.81
N PHE A 61 21.21 -12.31 -10.41
CA PHE A 61 19.83 -11.97 -10.79
C PHE A 61 19.44 -12.54 -12.16
N ASN A 62 20.41 -12.94 -12.99
CA ASN A 62 20.13 -13.57 -14.29
C ASN A 62 19.38 -14.91 -14.13
N GLU A 63 19.57 -15.60 -13.01
CA GLU A 63 18.83 -16.84 -12.70
C GLU A 63 17.35 -16.57 -12.40
N TYR A 64 17.02 -15.40 -11.85
CA TYR A 64 15.64 -14.99 -11.52
C TYR A 64 14.88 -14.33 -12.68
N LEU A 65 15.58 -13.89 -13.74
CA LEU A 65 15.00 -13.21 -14.90
C LEU A 65 14.62 -14.16 -16.06
N LYS A 66 14.75 -15.48 -15.86
CA LYS A 66 14.25 -16.52 -16.79
C LYS A 66 12.78 -16.83 -16.54
#